data_AF-A0A933CKX8-F1
#
_entry.id   AF-A0A933CKX8-F1
#
_cell.length_a   1.000
_cell.length_b   1.000
_cell.length_c   1.000
_cell.angle_alpha   90.00
_cell.angle_beta   90.00
_cell.angle_gamma   90.00
#
_symmetry.space_group_name_H-M   'P 1'
#
loop_
_entity.id
_entity.type
_entity.pdbx_description
1 polymer ?
#
loop_
_entity_poly.entity_id
_entity_poly.type
_entity_poly.pdbx_seq_one_letter_code
_entity_poly.pdbx_strand_id
1 'polypeptide(L)'
;MERWLVYASLVLTLILGWAVWADYNQEWTTYQQDYYRLALRLAKSDAEKEWATGQRLEIKQIQPKDLGTVERCMTCHLAVEGSTLGDLPQPLRKHPAILETHPPQRFGCIVCHGGEGRGVTTLEAHGHGDLAAKPLVKREYMQAACYACHGENTLPPKAIAAVLRGKLLINRSMCLGCHQINGEGGDEGPDLSTVGSHRNWLWLYAHLARPQGVVAGSTMPVFRLAREEIRDITIYLMTLLDSRDRLRMMAHRARRVAKPDAPGLSDKGETKGQMKSPNGTGIEQFQYSGKALFRGAGCSLCHLIEIKGGEVGPALTYIARKRKPEDLEDLLKDPDKILPGGKMAQLYLNEPQVKALVSYLTTLR
;
A
#
# COMPACT_ATOMS: atom_id res chain seq x y z
N MET A 1 51.13 -0.28 21.97
CA MET A 1 49.72 -0.45 21.54
C MET A 1 49.67 -0.02 20.09
N GLU A 2 49.35 -0.92 19.16
CA GLU A 2 49.39 -0.58 17.74
C GLU A 2 48.30 0.45 17.41
N ARG A 3 48.67 1.54 16.73
CA ARG A 3 47.76 2.67 16.44
C ARG A 3 46.47 2.23 15.74
N TRP A 4 46.50 1.15 14.96
CA TRP A 4 45.32 0.60 14.28
C TRP A 4 44.25 0.07 15.25
N LEU A 5 44.62 -0.46 16.42
CA LEU A 5 43.64 -0.91 17.43
C LEU A 5 42.83 0.27 17.97
N VAL A 6 43.48 1.41 18.22
CA VAL A 6 42.79 2.63 18.68
C VAL A 6 41.82 3.14 17.63
N TYR A 7 42.23 3.17 16.35
CA TYR A 7 41.33 3.56 15.25
C TYR A 7 40.16 2.59 15.09
N ALA A 8 40.41 1.28 15.13
CA ALA A 8 39.36 0.26 15.03
C ALA A 8 38.34 0.38 16.18
N SER A 9 38.81 0.59 17.41
CA SER A 9 37.93 0.80 18.57
C SER A 9 37.10 2.08 18.46
N LEU A 10 37.69 3.19 18.00
CA LEU A 10 36.95 4.44 17.79
C LEU A 10 35.88 4.28 16.71
N VAL A 11 36.20 3.64 15.59
CA VAL A 11 35.22 3.37 14.51
C VAL A 11 34.09 2.47 15.02
N LEU A 12 34.40 1.40 15.75
CA LEU A 12 33.39 0.51 16.31
C LEU A 12 32.47 1.26 17.29
N THR A 13 33.02 2.10 18.17
CA THR A 13 32.23 2.92 19.09
C THR A 13 31.33 3.92 18.36
N LEU A 14 31.81 4.54 17.28
CA LEU A 14 30.99 5.43 16.46
C LEU A 14 29.87 4.67 15.74
N ILE A 15 30.16 3.48 15.21
CA ILE A 15 29.15 2.61 14.58
C ILE A 15 28.10 2.18 15.59
N LEU A 16 28.52 1.76 16.80
CA LEU A 16 27.59 1.39 17.87
C LEU A 16 26.76 2.59 18.34
N GLY A 17 27.38 3.75 18.53
CA GLY A 17 26.69 4.99 18.89
C GLY A 17 25.66 5.39 17.83
N TRP A 18 26.02 5.29 16.54
CA TRP A 18 25.10 5.51 15.43
C TRP A 18 23.97 4.47 15.40
N ALA A 19 24.28 3.19 15.62
CA ALA A 19 23.28 2.12 15.63
C ALA A 19 22.26 2.32 16.76
N VAL A 20 22.72 2.69 17.97
CA VAL A 20 21.85 3.04 19.09
C VAL A 20 21.01 4.27 18.76
N TRP A 21 21.63 5.34 18.24
CA TRP A 21 20.90 6.54 17.82
C TRP A 21 19.83 6.23 16.75
N ALA A 22 20.15 5.39 15.77
CA ALA A 22 19.23 4.98 14.72
C ALA A 22 18.08 4.13 15.27
N ASP A 23 18.34 3.27 16.27
CA ASP A 23 17.31 2.47 16.94
C ASP A 23 16.34 3.32 17.75
N TYR A 24 16.83 4.35 18.45
CA TYR A 24 15.99 5.29 19.21
C TYR A 24 15.17 6.24 18.34
N ASN A 25 15.63 6.54 17.11
CA ASN A 25 14.97 7.49 16.20
C ASN A 25 14.16 6.79 15.09
N GLN A 26 13.59 5.62 15.38
CA GLN A 26 12.72 4.93 14.41
C GLN A 26 11.34 5.57 14.32
N GLU A 27 10.80 5.64 13.11
CA GLU A 27 9.52 6.27 12.77
C GLU A 27 8.34 5.81 13.65
N TRP A 28 8.26 4.51 13.96
CA TRP A 28 7.16 3.94 14.74
C TRP A 28 7.11 4.49 16.18
N THR A 29 8.24 4.91 16.74
CA THR A 29 8.31 5.41 18.12
C THR A 29 7.47 6.68 18.29
N THR A 30 7.46 7.55 17.28
CA THR A 30 6.67 8.80 17.26
C THR A 30 5.18 8.51 17.38
N TYR A 31 4.65 7.54 16.62
CA TYR A 31 3.22 7.18 16.67
C TYR A 31 2.78 6.70 18.05
N GLN A 32 3.61 5.89 18.72
CA GLN A 32 3.31 5.43 20.07
C GLN A 32 3.40 6.55 21.10
N GLN A 33 4.45 7.37 21.03
CA GLN A 33 4.59 8.54 21.90
C GLN A 33 3.38 9.47 21.78
N ASP A 34 2.95 9.76 20.56
CA ASP A 34 1.82 10.65 20.34
C ASP A 34 0.50 10.06 20.82
N TYR A 35 0.30 8.75 20.64
CA TYR A 35 -0.85 8.06 21.20
C TYR A 35 -0.86 8.12 22.73
N TYR A 36 0.24 7.79 23.41
CA TYR A 36 0.28 7.81 24.87
C TYR A 36 0.18 9.23 25.45
N ARG A 37 0.78 10.23 24.78
CA ARG A 37 0.57 11.65 25.11
C ARG A 37 -0.89 12.09 24.93
N LEU A 38 -1.56 11.59 23.89
CA LEU A 38 -2.98 11.89 23.66
C LEU A 38 -3.86 11.19 24.71
N ALA A 39 -3.56 9.93 25.03
CA ALA A 39 -4.25 9.18 26.05
C ALA A 39 -4.17 9.86 27.42
N LEU A 40 -2.97 10.30 27.81
CA LEU A 40 -2.76 11.03 29.06
C LEU A 40 -3.54 12.36 29.09
N ARG A 41 -3.60 13.07 27.95
CA ARG A 41 -4.36 14.33 27.83
C ARG A 41 -5.87 14.13 27.94
N LEU A 42 -6.39 13.00 27.45
CA LEU A 42 -7.82 12.69 27.43
C LEU A 42 -8.28 11.86 28.64
N ALA A 43 -7.35 11.40 29.48
CA ALA A 43 -7.64 10.59 30.65
C ALA A 43 -8.59 11.32 31.63
N LYS A 44 -9.68 10.66 31.98
CA LYS A 44 -10.73 11.16 32.89
C LYS A 44 -10.60 10.60 34.29
N SER A 45 -9.81 9.56 34.48
CA SER A 45 -9.57 8.90 35.76
C SER A 45 -8.07 8.75 36.05
N ASP A 46 -7.72 8.60 37.33
CA ASP A 46 -6.33 8.38 37.71
C ASP A 46 -5.80 7.03 37.22
N ALA A 47 -6.68 6.02 37.11
CA ALA A 47 -6.36 4.75 36.47
C ALA A 47 -5.98 4.89 34.98
N GLU A 48 -6.69 5.75 34.23
CA GLU A 48 -6.34 6.03 32.83
C GLU A 48 -5.03 6.81 32.70
N LYS A 49 -4.74 7.72 33.64
CA LYS A 49 -3.46 8.44 33.68
C LYS A 49 -2.31 7.50 34.00
N GLU A 50 -2.46 6.65 35.02
CA GLU A 50 -1.47 5.65 35.41
C GLU A 50 -1.22 4.65 34.28
N TRP A 51 -2.28 4.20 33.61
CA TRP A 51 -2.15 3.37 32.42
C TRP A 51 -1.33 4.07 31.35
N ALA A 52 -1.64 5.32 31.00
CA ALA A 52 -0.98 6.06 29.92
C ALA A 52 0.50 6.36 30.22
N THR A 53 0.85 6.66 31.48
CA THR A 53 2.25 6.91 31.89
C THR A 53 3.06 5.63 32.06
N GLY A 54 2.41 4.50 32.35
CA GLY A 54 3.04 3.19 32.50
C GLY A 54 3.39 2.48 31.18
N GLN A 55 2.93 3.00 30.03
CA GLN A 55 3.18 2.37 28.73
C GLN A 55 4.65 2.50 28.30
N ARG A 56 5.19 1.42 27.73
CA ARG A 56 6.54 1.38 27.15
C ARG A 56 6.46 1.42 25.64
N LEU A 57 7.41 2.12 25.02
CA LEU A 57 7.56 2.11 23.58
C LEU A 57 8.18 0.78 23.16
N GLU A 58 7.46 0.00 22.37
CA GLU A 58 7.92 -1.32 21.94
C GLU A 58 7.29 -1.71 20.60
N ILE A 59 7.98 -2.55 19.83
CA ILE A 59 7.39 -3.15 18.63
C ILE A 59 6.32 -4.15 19.08
N LYS A 60 5.06 -3.86 18.74
CA LYS A 60 3.93 -4.73 19.06
C LYS A 60 3.76 -5.74 17.95
N GLN A 61 4.08 -6.99 18.27
CA GLN A 61 4.10 -8.08 17.31
C GLN A 61 3.03 -9.12 17.64
N ILE A 62 2.26 -9.52 16.63
CA ILE A 62 1.36 -10.68 16.70
C ILE A 62 1.85 -11.79 15.79
N GLN A 63 1.52 -13.02 16.19
CA GLN A 63 1.73 -14.21 15.39
C GLN A 63 0.40 -14.96 15.24
N PRO A 64 -0.36 -14.68 14.17
CA PRO A 64 -1.64 -15.33 13.92
C PRO A 64 -1.47 -16.85 13.85
N LYS A 65 -2.10 -17.57 14.79
CA LYS A 65 -1.90 -19.01 14.98
C LYS A 65 -2.18 -19.82 13.72
N ASP A 66 -3.22 -19.44 13.00
CA ASP A 66 -3.73 -20.19 11.85
C ASP A 66 -2.91 -19.93 10.58
N LEU A 67 -2.02 -18.94 10.59
CA LEU A 67 -1.37 -18.43 9.39
C LEU A 67 0.17 -18.41 9.47
N GLY A 68 0.75 -18.54 10.66
CA GLY A 68 2.18 -18.78 10.85
C GLY A 68 3.09 -17.60 10.55
N THR A 69 2.60 -16.37 10.72
CA THR A 69 3.33 -15.15 10.34
C THR A 69 3.64 -14.24 11.48
N VAL A 70 4.35 -13.16 11.14
CA VAL A 70 4.66 -12.09 12.06
C VAL A 70 4.09 -10.81 11.47
N GLU A 71 3.18 -10.19 12.22
CA GLU A 71 2.70 -8.86 11.91
C GLU A 71 3.00 -7.86 13.03
N ARG A 72 3.25 -6.62 12.64
CA ARG A 72 3.64 -5.51 13.52
C ARG A 72 2.80 -4.26 13.29
N CYS A 73 1.67 -4.37 12.57
CA CYS A 73 0.79 -3.24 12.26
C CYS A 73 0.32 -2.51 13.53
N MET A 74 0.07 -3.25 14.62
CA MET A 74 -0.33 -2.68 15.91
C MET A 74 0.79 -1.92 16.63
N THR A 75 2.00 -1.89 16.09
CA THR A 75 3.07 -0.99 16.58
C THR A 75 2.65 0.46 16.39
N CYS A 76 1.97 0.81 15.29
CA CYS A 76 1.47 2.17 15.03
C CYS A 76 -0.06 2.27 15.20
N HIS A 77 -0.81 1.20 14.89
CA HIS A 77 -2.27 1.15 15.01
C HIS A 77 -2.73 0.69 16.39
N LEU A 78 -2.35 1.44 17.42
CA LEU A 78 -2.49 1.03 18.83
C LEU A 78 -3.94 0.92 19.33
N ALA A 79 -4.87 1.63 18.72
CA ALA A 79 -6.26 1.71 19.17
C ALA A 79 -7.21 0.77 18.42
N VAL A 80 -6.67 -0.12 17.56
CA VAL A 80 -7.46 -0.91 16.61
C VAL A 80 -8.44 -1.85 17.31
N GLU A 81 -8.04 -2.45 18.43
CA GLU A 81 -8.86 -3.37 19.24
C GLU A 81 -9.80 -2.65 20.22
N GLY A 82 -9.76 -1.33 20.24
CA GLY A 82 -10.52 -0.49 21.15
C GLY A 82 -9.65 0.54 21.84
N SER A 83 -10.25 1.68 22.18
CA SER A 83 -9.67 2.65 23.10
C SER A 83 -10.78 3.33 23.89
N THR A 84 -10.49 3.71 25.13
CA THR A 84 -11.39 4.56 25.94
C THR A 84 -11.43 6.01 25.43
N LEU A 85 -10.59 6.33 24.45
CA LEU A 85 -10.38 7.69 23.90
C LEU A 85 -11.44 8.10 22.86
N GLY A 86 -12.42 7.25 22.59
CA GLY A 86 -13.49 7.54 21.62
C GLY A 86 -13.05 7.38 20.17
N ASP A 87 -13.62 8.18 19.27
CA ASP A 87 -13.28 8.19 17.84
C ASP A 87 -12.10 9.11 17.57
N LEU A 88 -10.95 8.51 17.23
CA LEU A 88 -9.73 9.21 16.85
C LEU A 88 -9.50 9.17 15.33
N PRO A 89 -8.73 10.13 14.78
CA PRO A 89 -8.28 10.05 13.40
C PRO A 89 -7.31 8.88 13.18
N GLN A 90 -7.11 8.48 11.92
CA GLN A 90 -6.06 7.53 11.57
C GLN A 90 -4.67 8.08 11.97
N PRO A 91 -3.72 7.24 12.40
CA PRO A 91 -3.77 5.77 12.46
C PRO A 91 -4.41 5.18 13.74
N LEU A 92 -4.87 6.03 14.66
CA LEU A 92 -5.35 5.65 16.00
C LEU A 92 -6.86 5.42 16.05
N ARG A 93 -7.49 5.23 14.89
CA ARG A 93 -8.93 4.99 14.81
C ARG A 93 -9.24 3.57 15.26
N LYS A 94 -10.24 3.41 16.13
CA LYS A 94 -10.74 2.08 16.49
C LYS A 94 -11.40 1.38 15.30
N HIS A 95 -11.34 0.06 15.29
CA HIS A 95 -11.96 -0.74 14.25
C HIS A 95 -13.49 -0.82 14.44
N PRO A 96 -14.27 -0.94 13.34
CA PRO A 96 -15.65 -1.43 13.42
C PRO A 96 -15.74 -2.81 14.09
N ALA A 97 -16.94 -3.17 14.56
CA ALA A 97 -17.25 -4.39 15.32
C ALA A 97 -16.84 -5.73 14.66
N ILE A 98 -16.36 -5.73 13.41
CA ILE A 98 -15.89 -6.95 12.75
C ILE A 98 -14.73 -7.63 13.50
N LEU A 99 -13.90 -6.90 14.27
CA LEU A 99 -12.84 -7.54 15.07
C LEU A 99 -13.37 -8.37 16.25
N GLU A 100 -14.63 -8.19 16.66
CA GLU A 100 -15.27 -9.06 17.65
C GLU A 100 -15.36 -10.50 17.15
N THR A 101 -15.53 -10.68 15.82
CA THR A 101 -15.57 -11.99 15.17
C THR A 101 -14.26 -12.32 14.43
N HIS A 102 -13.45 -11.32 14.11
CA HIS A 102 -12.19 -11.44 13.37
C HIS A 102 -11.02 -10.78 14.13
N PRO A 103 -10.62 -11.28 15.31
CA PRO A 103 -9.54 -10.67 16.08
C PRO A 103 -8.19 -10.80 15.35
N PRO A 104 -7.34 -9.74 15.36
CA PRO A 104 -6.01 -9.77 14.73
C PRO A 104 -5.12 -10.91 15.24
N GLN A 105 -5.22 -11.31 16.51
CA GLN A 105 -4.44 -12.43 17.07
C GLN A 105 -4.69 -13.76 16.37
N ARG A 106 -5.84 -13.91 15.71
CA ARG A 106 -6.19 -15.12 14.96
C ARG A 106 -5.99 -14.94 13.47
N PHE A 107 -6.44 -13.83 12.90
CA PHE A 107 -6.50 -13.63 11.46
C PHE A 107 -5.40 -12.72 10.89
N GLY A 108 -4.72 -11.94 11.75
CA GLY A 108 -3.86 -10.85 11.31
C GLY A 108 -4.63 -9.68 10.70
N CYS A 109 -3.91 -8.63 10.35
CA CYS A 109 -4.37 -7.41 9.70
C CYS A 109 -4.20 -7.49 8.18
N ILE A 110 -3.10 -8.08 7.68
CA ILE A 110 -2.79 -8.03 6.24
C ILE A 110 -3.74 -8.89 5.40
N VAL A 111 -4.42 -9.84 6.03
CA VAL A 111 -5.47 -10.66 5.42
C VAL A 111 -6.61 -9.77 4.88
N CYS A 112 -6.98 -8.72 5.60
CA CYS A 112 -8.04 -7.80 5.18
C CYS A 112 -7.48 -6.58 4.47
N HIS A 113 -6.33 -6.09 4.94
CA HIS A 113 -5.79 -4.80 4.56
C HIS A 113 -4.69 -4.86 3.50
N GLY A 114 -4.10 -6.02 3.20
CA GLY A 114 -2.85 -6.10 2.43
C GLY A 114 -1.67 -5.51 3.20
N GLY A 115 -0.65 -5.03 2.49
CA GLY A 115 0.56 -4.47 3.09
C GLY A 115 1.62 -5.51 3.45
N GLU A 116 2.65 -5.07 4.16
CA GLU A 116 3.76 -5.89 4.64
C GLU A 116 3.71 -5.98 6.17
N GLY A 117 3.32 -7.15 6.69
CA GLY A 117 3.10 -7.35 8.11
C GLY A 117 4.35 -7.09 8.96
N ARG A 118 5.56 -7.29 8.42
CA ARG A 118 6.80 -7.15 9.19
C ARG A 118 7.35 -5.72 9.24
N GLY A 119 6.83 -4.84 8.41
CA GLY A 119 7.29 -3.47 8.29
C GLY A 119 7.04 -2.66 9.54
N VAL A 120 7.97 -1.76 9.87
CA VAL A 120 7.87 -0.84 11.01
C VAL A 120 8.05 0.63 10.59
N THR A 121 8.04 0.88 9.28
CA THR A 121 7.96 2.21 8.66
C THR A 121 6.67 2.30 7.86
N THR A 122 6.12 3.51 7.71
CA THR A 122 4.88 3.68 6.93
C THR A 122 5.06 3.23 5.48
N LEU A 123 6.24 3.50 4.90
CA LEU A 123 6.56 3.12 3.53
C LEU A 123 6.51 1.58 3.39
N GLU A 124 7.30 0.86 4.19
CA GLU A 124 7.41 -0.59 4.12
C GLU A 124 6.09 -1.28 4.50
N ALA A 125 5.53 -0.96 5.68
CA ALA A 125 4.35 -1.63 6.22
C ALA A 125 3.13 -1.49 5.31
N HIS A 126 3.01 -0.37 4.60
CA HIS A 126 1.92 -0.17 3.66
C HIS A 126 2.18 -0.75 2.26
N GLY A 127 3.29 -1.47 2.09
CA GLY A 127 3.67 -2.11 0.84
C GLY A 127 4.12 -1.14 -0.24
N HIS A 128 4.74 -0.03 0.16
CA HIS A 128 5.36 0.94 -0.75
C HIS A 128 6.91 0.79 -0.69
N GLY A 129 7.61 1.05 -1.79
CA GLY A 129 9.09 1.06 -1.83
C GLY A 129 9.73 -0.05 -2.66
N ASP A 130 9.00 -1.10 -3.01
CA ASP A 130 9.40 -2.14 -3.98
C ASP A 130 8.21 -2.46 -4.89
N LEU A 131 8.45 -2.68 -6.19
CA LEU A 131 7.43 -3.13 -7.15
C LEU A 131 6.87 -4.52 -6.81
N ALA A 132 7.64 -5.31 -6.07
CA ALA A 132 7.21 -6.62 -5.57
C ALA A 132 6.36 -6.54 -4.28
N ALA A 133 6.29 -5.38 -3.61
CA ALA A 133 5.51 -5.22 -2.39
C ALA A 133 4.00 -5.25 -2.70
N LYS A 134 3.21 -5.86 -1.79
CA LYS A 134 1.74 -5.87 -1.88
C LYS A 134 1.21 -4.61 -1.18
N PRO A 135 0.73 -3.58 -1.91
CA PRO A 135 0.25 -2.36 -1.27
C PRO A 135 -0.99 -2.65 -0.43
N LEU A 136 -1.28 -1.76 0.52
CA LEU A 136 -2.56 -1.81 1.23
C LEU A 136 -3.74 -1.77 0.25
N VAL A 137 -4.71 -2.65 0.49
CA VAL A 137 -6.02 -2.62 -0.15
C VAL A 137 -6.74 -1.37 0.34
N LYS A 138 -7.22 -0.57 -0.62
CA LYS A 138 -7.95 0.66 -0.31
C LYS A 138 -9.29 0.35 0.32
N ARG A 139 -9.78 1.28 1.13
CA ARG A 139 -10.98 1.09 1.96
C ARG A 139 -12.21 0.66 1.14
N GLU A 140 -12.35 1.19 -0.06
CA GLU A 140 -13.46 0.91 -0.98
C GLU A 140 -13.41 -0.50 -1.59
N TYR A 141 -12.25 -1.17 -1.50
CA TYR A 141 -12.01 -2.51 -2.03
C TYR A 141 -11.70 -3.52 -0.92
N MET A 142 -11.65 -3.07 0.33
CA MET A 142 -11.34 -3.90 1.49
C MET A 142 -12.33 -5.05 1.65
N GLN A 143 -13.58 -4.83 1.25
CA GLN A 143 -14.64 -5.84 1.30
C GLN A 143 -14.41 -6.99 0.30
N ALA A 144 -13.54 -6.81 -0.71
CA ALA A 144 -13.13 -7.90 -1.59
C ALA A 144 -12.36 -8.99 -0.82
N ALA A 145 -11.57 -8.59 0.19
CA ALA A 145 -10.88 -9.54 1.05
C ALA A 145 -11.86 -10.41 1.85
N CYS A 146 -13.06 -9.90 2.18
CA CYS A 146 -14.09 -10.71 2.82
C CYS A 146 -14.52 -11.88 1.94
N TYR A 147 -14.65 -11.66 0.63
CA TYR A 147 -15.07 -12.71 -0.31
C TYR A 147 -14.07 -13.86 -0.43
N ALA A 148 -12.77 -13.59 -0.21
CA ALA A 148 -11.72 -14.60 -0.25
C ALA A 148 -11.97 -15.77 0.73
N CYS A 149 -12.67 -15.49 1.85
CA CYS A 149 -13.05 -16.50 2.83
C CYS A 149 -14.55 -16.81 2.85
N HIS A 150 -15.41 -15.79 2.67
CA HIS A 150 -16.85 -15.91 2.96
C HIS A 150 -17.73 -16.21 1.74
N GLY A 151 -17.24 -16.10 0.50
CA GLY A 151 -18.04 -16.47 -0.68
C GLY A 151 -19.35 -15.66 -0.85
N GLU A 152 -20.15 -16.05 -1.83
CA GLU A 152 -21.32 -15.27 -2.29
C GLU A 152 -22.53 -15.37 -1.35
N ASN A 153 -22.69 -16.49 -0.64
CA ASN A 153 -23.92 -16.79 0.10
C ASN A 153 -23.89 -16.38 1.58
N THR A 154 -22.76 -15.90 2.10
CA THR A 154 -22.62 -15.57 3.53
C THR A 154 -22.40 -14.09 3.81
N LEU A 155 -22.16 -13.28 2.76
CA LEU A 155 -21.96 -11.83 2.89
C LEU A 155 -23.17 -11.06 2.34
N PRO A 156 -23.52 -9.90 2.92
CA PRO A 156 -24.52 -9.01 2.34
C PRO A 156 -24.13 -8.63 0.91
N PRO A 157 -25.02 -8.74 -0.10
CA PRO A 157 -24.69 -8.46 -1.49
C PRO A 157 -24.10 -7.07 -1.72
N LYS A 158 -24.54 -6.07 -0.96
CA LYS A 158 -24.01 -4.71 -1.01
C LYS A 158 -22.52 -4.64 -0.63
N ALA A 159 -22.05 -5.48 0.29
CA ALA A 159 -20.66 -5.51 0.74
C ALA A 159 -19.72 -6.06 -0.34
N ILE A 160 -20.18 -7.04 -1.13
CA ILE A 160 -19.38 -7.69 -2.18
C ILE A 160 -19.80 -7.31 -3.60
N ALA A 161 -20.58 -6.25 -3.77
CA ALA A 161 -21.20 -5.90 -5.05
C ALA A 161 -20.17 -5.74 -6.18
N ALA A 162 -18.98 -5.19 -5.88
CA ALA A 162 -17.91 -5.06 -6.87
C ALA A 162 -17.32 -6.41 -7.30
N VAL A 163 -17.17 -7.36 -6.37
CA VAL A 163 -16.72 -8.72 -6.66
C VAL A 163 -17.74 -9.43 -7.56
N LEU A 164 -19.04 -9.32 -7.23
CA LEU A 164 -20.11 -9.96 -8.01
C LEU A 164 -20.19 -9.39 -9.43
N ARG A 165 -20.09 -8.07 -9.59
CA ARG A 165 -20.03 -7.43 -10.91
C ARG A 165 -18.80 -7.87 -11.69
N GLY A 166 -17.63 -7.93 -11.05
CA GLY A 166 -16.40 -8.44 -11.67
C GLY A 166 -16.53 -9.87 -12.18
N LYS A 167 -17.06 -10.77 -11.36
CA LYS A 167 -17.34 -12.17 -11.73
C LYS A 167 -18.29 -12.27 -12.92
N LEU A 168 -19.35 -11.46 -12.94
CA LEU A 168 -20.28 -11.38 -14.08
C LEU A 168 -19.59 -10.88 -15.36
N LEU A 169 -18.73 -9.87 -15.25
CA LEU A 169 -18.00 -9.30 -16.37
C LEU A 169 -16.99 -10.28 -16.97
N ILE A 170 -16.33 -11.12 -16.17
CA ILE A 170 -15.46 -12.21 -16.65
C ILE A 170 -16.22 -13.14 -17.60
N ASN A 171 -17.45 -13.51 -17.24
CA ASN A 171 -18.29 -14.35 -18.08
C ASN A 171 -18.77 -13.60 -19.33
N ARG A 172 -19.32 -12.39 -19.17
CA ARG A 172 -19.88 -11.60 -20.28
C ARG A 172 -18.84 -11.14 -21.30
N SER A 173 -17.60 -10.92 -20.87
CA SER A 173 -16.50 -10.49 -21.73
C SER A 173 -15.77 -11.68 -22.38
N MET A 174 -16.30 -12.90 -22.25
CA MET A 174 -15.73 -14.13 -22.80
C MET A 174 -14.30 -14.41 -22.35
N CYS A 175 -13.92 -13.96 -21.15
CA CYS A 175 -12.58 -14.19 -20.60
C CYS A 175 -12.29 -15.69 -20.48
N LEU A 176 -13.32 -16.48 -20.11
CA LEU A 176 -13.24 -17.94 -20.00
C LEU A 176 -13.12 -18.66 -21.36
N GLY A 177 -13.24 -17.95 -22.48
CA GLY A 177 -12.98 -18.53 -23.80
C GLY A 177 -11.51 -18.84 -24.03
N CYS A 178 -10.60 -18.13 -23.36
CA CYS A 178 -9.16 -18.39 -23.41
C CYS A 178 -8.60 -18.79 -22.04
N HIS A 179 -9.10 -18.19 -20.96
CA HIS A 179 -8.58 -18.43 -19.61
C HIS A 179 -9.36 -19.50 -18.86
N GLN A 180 -8.70 -20.13 -17.91
CA GLN A 180 -9.32 -21.04 -16.94
C GLN A 180 -9.50 -20.34 -15.59
N ILE A 181 -10.59 -20.64 -14.89
CA ILE A 181 -10.81 -20.33 -13.47
C ILE A 181 -11.44 -21.54 -12.78
N ASN A 182 -10.77 -22.09 -11.77
CA ASN A 182 -11.16 -23.27 -11.00
C ASN A 182 -11.53 -24.47 -11.88
N GLY A 183 -10.80 -24.69 -12.97
CA GLY A 183 -11.06 -25.78 -13.91
C GLY A 183 -12.08 -25.47 -15.01
N GLU A 184 -12.77 -24.32 -14.97
CA GLU A 184 -13.74 -23.89 -15.99
C GLU A 184 -13.10 -22.91 -16.98
N GLY A 185 -13.33 -23.11 -18.28
CA GLY A 185 -12.85 -22.24 -19.36
C GLY A 185 -11.87 -22.92 -20.32
N GLY A 186 -11.09 -22.11 -21.03
CA GLY A 186 -10.07 -22.55 -22.00
C GLY A 186 -8.66 -22.57 -21.43
N ASP A 187 -7.72 -23.12 -22.19
CA ASP A 187 -6.29 -23.28 -21.85
C ASP A 187 -5.34 -22.47 -22.77
N GLU A 188 -5.88 -21.72 -23.72
CA GLU A 188 -5.13 -20.82 -24.61
C GLU A 188 -4.46 -19.65 -23.86
N GLY A 189 -5.10 -19.19 -22.80
CA GLY A 189 -4.59 -18.17 -21.88
C GLY A 189 -4.15 -18.78 -20.55
N PRO A 190 -3.33 -18.06 -19.75
CA PRO A 190 -2.91 -18.53 -18.44
C PRO A 190 -4.10 -18.74 -17.50
N ASP A 191 -4.00 -19.75 -16.64
CA ASP A 191 -4.96 -20.01 -15.56
C ASP A 191 -5.01 -18.82 -14.59
N LEU A 192 -6.22 -18.32 -14.34
CA LEU A 192 -6.51 -17.18 -13.48
C LEU A 192 -6.94 -17.59 -12.07
N SER A 193 -7.09 -18.89 -11.78
CA SER A 193 -7.58 -19.44 -10.49
C SER A 193 -6.85 -18.90 -9.27
N THR A 194 -5.60 -18.50 -9.43
CA THR A 194 -4.73 -17.98 -8.37
C THR A 194 -4.08 -16.65 -8.73
N VAL A 195 -4.59 -15.92 -9.74
CA VAL A 195 -3.89 -14.75 -10.28
C VAL A 195 -3.67 -13.64 -9.24
N GLY A 196 -4.59 -13.48 -8.28
CA GLY A 196 -4.47 -12.52 -7.18
C GLY A 196 -3.31 -12.84 -6.22
N SER A 197 -2.84 -14.09 -6.19
CA SER A 197 -1.62 -14.48 -5.46
C SER A 197 -0.35 -13.97 -6.14
N HIS A 198 -0.37 -13.85 -7.47
CA HIS A 198 0.83 -13.63 -8.29
C HIS A 198 0.97 -12.20 -8.83
N ARG A 199 -0.12 -11.44 -8.84
CA ARG A 199 -0.18 -10.08 -9.41
C ARG A 199 -0.84 -9.13 -8.43
N ASN A 200 -0.29 -7.93 -8.32
CA ASN A 200 -0.90 -6.86 -7.54
C ASN A 200 -2.03 -6.19 -8.33
N TRP A 201 -2.85 -5.42 -7.60
CA TRP A 201 -3.97 -4.65 -8.13
C TRP A 201 -3.61 -3.85 -9.39
N LEU A 202 -2.52 -3.07 -9.35
CA LEU A 202 -2.19 -2.13 -10.40
C LEU A 202 -1.70 -2.84 -11.66
N TRP A 203 -1.00 -3.97 -11.52
CA TRP A 203 -0.61 -4.80 -12.65
C TRP A 203 -1.84 -5.37 -13.36
N LEU A 204 -2.78 -5.97 -12.60
CA LEU A 204 -4.01 -6.53 -13.16
C LEU A 204 -4.84 -5.46 -13.86
N TYR A 205 -5.00 -4.30 -13.22
CA TYR A 205 -5.70 -3.16 -13.78
C TYR A 205 -5.07 -2.68 -15.09
N ALA A 206 -3.74 -2.46 -15.09
CA ALA A 206 -3.00 -1.99 -16.25
C ALA A 206 -3.06 -3.00 -17.41
N HIS A 207 -2.94 -4.30 -17.10
CA HIS A 207 -3.00 -5.36 -18.11
C HIS A 207 -4.40 -5.45 -18.72
N LEU A 208 -5.46 -5.38 -17.92
CA LEU A 208 -6.84 -5.31 -18.44
C LEU A 208 -7.09 -4.03 -19.28
N ALA A 209 -6.47 -2.91 -18.90
CA ALA A 209 -6.61 -1.66 -19.63
C ALA A 209 -5.96 -1.72 -21.03
N ARG A 210 -4.76 -2.31 -21.12
CA ARG A 210 -4.00 -2.51 -22.37
C ARG A 210 -2.96 -3.63 -22.20
N PRO A 211 -3.30 -4.89 -22.55
CA PRO A 211 -2.45 -6.05 -22.28
C PRO A 211 -1.03 -5.92 -22.86
N GLN A 212 -0.94 -5.49 -24.13
CA GLN A 212 0.30 -5.31 -24.88
C GLN A 212 1.19 -4.21 -24.30
N GLY A 213 0.61 -3.26 -23.58
CA GLY A 213 1.35 -2.17 -22.93
C GLY A 213 2.01 -2.58 -21.62
N VAL A 214 1.65 -3.75 -21.07
CA VAL A 214 2.23 -4.33 -19.85
C VAL A 214 3.06 -5.57 -20.18
N VAL A 215 2.58 -6.41 -21.09
CA VAL A 215 3.25 -7.63 -21.56
C VAL A 215 3.46 -7.51 -23.06
N ALA A 216 4.70 -7.25 -23.47
CA ALA A 216 5.06 -7.15 -24.87
C ALA A 216 4.71 -8.45 -25.61
N GLY A 217 4.05 -8.33 -26.77
CA GLY A 217 3.62 -9.47 -27.57
C GLY A 217 2.38 -10.22 -27.04
N SER A 218 1.70 -9.71 -26.01
CA SER A 218 0.46 -10.32 -25.49
C SER A 218 -0.59 -10.51 -26.58
N THR A 219 -1.11 -11.74 -26.71
CA THR A 219 -2.22 -12.10 -27.60
C THR A 219 -3.59 -11.74 -27.01
N MET A 220 -3.67 -11.45 -25.71
CA MET A 220 -4.90 -11.01 -25.05
C MET A 220 -5.46 -9.74 -25.74
N PRO A 221 -6.71 -9.74 -26.21
CA PRO A 221 -7.25 -8.62 -26.97
C PRO A 221 -7.44 -7.38 -26.10
N VAL A 222 -7.43 -6.20 -26.73
CA VAL A 222 -7.78 -4.95 -26.04
C VAL A 222 -9.30 -4.86 -25.93
N PHE A 223 -9.83 -5.11 -24.74
CA PHE A 223 -11.27 -5.01 -24.49
C PHE A 223 -11.74 -3.55 -24.38
N ARG A 224 -12.97 -3.30 -24.88
CA ARG A 224 -13.66 -2.01 -24.75
C ARG A 224 -14.39 -1.91 -23.41
N LEU A 225 -13.64 -2.03 -22.32
CA LEU A 225 -14.15 -1.92 -20.95
C LEU A 225 -14.06 -0.49 -20.44
N ALA A 226 -15.11 -0.06 -19.74
CA ALA A 226 -15.11 1.16 -18.94
C ALA A 226 -14.19 1.03 -17.72
N ARG A 227 -13.83 2.17 -17.12
CA ARG A 227 -12.89 2.23 -15.99
C ARG A 227 -13.39 1.42 -14.79
N GLU A 228 -14.68 1.50 -14.52
CA GLU A 228 -15.38 0.82 -13.44
C GLU A 228 -15.46 -0.69 -13.69
N GLU A 229 -15.60 -1.11 -14.94
CA GLU A 229 -15.60 -2.52 -15.32
C GLU A 229 -14.21 -3.13 -15.15
N ILE A 230 -13.15 -2.44 -15.60
CA ILE A 230 -11.76 -2.85 -15.38
C ILE A 230 -11.50 -2.97 -13.87
N ARG A 231 -11.93 -1.98 -13.09
CA ARG A 231 -11.83 -2.00 -11.63
C ARG A 231 -12.54 -3.21 -11.03
N ASP A 232 -13.80 -3.44 -11.37
CA ASP A 232 -14.60 -4.52 -10.77
C ASP A 232 -14.07 -5.90 -11.16
N ILE A 233 -13.60 -6.09 -12.41
CA ILE A 233 -12.87 -7.31 -12.82
C ILE A 233 -11.59 -7.46 -12.00
N THR A 234 -10.80 -6.39 -11.85
CA THR A 234 -9.57 -6.42 -11.04
C THR A 234 -9.88 -6.83 -9.60
N ILE A 235 -10.96 -6.31 -9.01
CA ILE A 235 -11.42 -6.66 -7.65
C ILE A 235 -11.68 -8.15 -7.56
N TYR A 236 -12.43 -8.71 -8.51
CA TYR A 236 -12.73 -10.13 -8.53
C TYR A 236 -11.46 -10.98 -8.70
N LEU A 237 -10.57 -10.63 -9.63
CA LEU A 237 -9.31 -11.35 -9.84
C LEU A 237 -8.40 -11.33 -8.60
N MET A 238 -8.40 -10.24 -7.82
CA MET A 238 -7.67 -10.18 -6.54
C MET A 238 -8.21 -11.16 -5.49
N THR A 239 -9.45 -11.63 -5.62
CA THR A 239 -10.01 -12.67 -4.72
C THR A 239 -9.60 -14.08 -5.13
N LEU A 240 -9.05 -14.26 -6.34
CA LEU A 240 -8.60 -15.56 -6.85
C LEU A 240 -7.21 -15.87 -6.31
N LEU A 241 -7.19 -16.49 -5.14
CA LEU A 241 -5.98 -16.85 -4.40
C LEU A 241 -5.76 -18.37 -4.41
N ASP A 242 -4.49 -18.79 -4.47
CA ASP A 242 -4.09 -20.19 -4.24
C ASP A 242 -4.68 -20.68 -2.90
N SER A 243 -5.12 -21.93 -2.84
CA SER A 243 -5.46 -22.66 -1.61
C SER A 243 -4.46 -22.45 -0.47
N ARG A 244 -3.16 -22.40 -0.78
CA ARG A 244 -2.12 -22.09 0.20
C ARG A 244 -2.17 -20.64 0.65
N ASP A 245 -2.47 -19.69 -0.23
CA ASP A 245 -2.59 -18.26 0.10
C ASP A 245 -3.94 -17.88 0.72
N ARG A 246 -5.03 -18.60 0.42
CA ARG A 246 -6.30 -18.53 1.18
C ARG A 246 -6.09 -18.90 2.65
N LEU A 247 -5.11 -19.77 2.93
CA LEU A 247 -4.64 -20.14 4.26
C LEU A 247 -3.34 -19.42 4.69
N ARG A 248 -2.70 -18.65 3.81
CA ARG A 248 -1.38 -18.01 4.00
C ARG A 248 -1.29 -16.71 3.20
N MET A 249 -2.07 -15.69 3.51
CA MET A 249 -1.85 -14.31 2.98
C MET A 249 -0.50 -13.66 3.40
N MET A 250 0.59 -14.43 3.59
CA MET A 250 1.34 -14.31 4.83
C MET A 250 2.83 -14.77 4.79
N ALA A 251 3.35 -15.30 3.68
CA ALA A 251 4.76 -15.75 3.62
C ALA A 251 5.71 -14.90 2.74
N HIS A 252 5.47 -13.61 2.56
CA HIS A 252 6.48 -12.76 1.90
C HIS A 252 7.55 -12.34 2.90
N ARG A 253 8.72 -12.97 2.81
CA ARG A 253 9.96 -12.35 3.31
C ARG A 253 10.23 -11.15 2.40
N ALA A 254 9.92 -9.94 2.87
CA ALA A 254 10.72 -8.80 2.46
C ALA A 254 12.20 -9.19 2.70
N ARG A 255 12.98 -9.32 1.63
CA ARG A 255 14.42 -9.09 1.78
C ARG A 255 14.49 -7.71 2.41
N ARG A 256 15.10 -7.60 3.61
CA ARG A 256 15.45 -6.30 4.19
C ARG A 256 15.92 -5.43 3.03
N VAL A 257 15.27 -4.29 2.82
CA VAL A 257 15.73 -3.29 1.85
C VAL A 257 17.15 -2.94 2.26
N ALA A 258 18.09 -3.61 1.62
CA ALA A 258 19.51 -3.47 1.80
C ALA A 258 20.10 -3.51 0.40
N LYS A 259 20.04 -2.34 -0.25
CA LYS A 259 21.26 -1.63 -0.61
C LYS A 259 20.94 -0.16 -0.94
N PRO A 260 21.53 0.80 -0.21
CA PRO A 260 21.61 2.20 -0.63
C PRO A 260 22.47 2.39 -1.91
N ASP A 261 23.14 1.35 -2.39
CA ASP A 261 24.22 1.48 -3.36
C ASP A 261 23.86 0.89 -4.74
N ALA A 262 22.67 1.20 -5.27
CA ALA A 262 22.50 1.12 -6.72
C ALA A 262 23.32 2.29 -7.32
N PRO A 263 24.44 2.04 -8.01
CA PRO A 263 25.28 3.13 -8.49
C PRO A 263 24.52 3.90 -9.57
N GLY A 264 24.39 5.21 -9.40
CA GLY A 264 24.08 6.13 -10.51
C GLY A 264 22.75 6.89 -10.48
N LEU A 265 22.18 7.23 -9.33
CA LEU A 265 21.05 8.19 -9.29
C LEU A 265 21.23 9.22 -8.17
N SER A 266 22.06 10.24 -8.45
CA SER A 266 22.07 11.47 -7.65
C SER A 266 20.71 12.16 -7.75
N ASP A 267 20.03 12.29 -6.61
CA ASP A 267 18.68 12.85 -6.53
C ASP A 267 18.74 14.38 -6.60
N LYS A 268 18.29 14.95 -7.73
CA LYS A 268 17.94 16.37 -7.87
C LYS A 268 16.44 16.43 -8.12
N GLY A 269 15.65 16.34 -7.05
CA GLY A 269 14.19 16.36 -7.13
C GLY A 269 13.48 16.30 -5.78
N GLU A 270 14.18 16.65 -4.69
CA GLU A 270 13.58 16.72 -3.35
C GLU A 270 12.73 17.99 -3.21
N THR A 271 11.43 17.83 -2.99
CA THR A 271 10.56 18.97 -2.68
C THR A 271 9.99 18.84 -1.28
N LYS A 272 10.26 19.88 -0.48
CA LYS A 272 9.78 20.00 0.89
C LYS A 272 8.30 20.40 0.88
N GLY A 273 7.42 19.47 1.22
CA GLY A 273 6.00 19.75 1.45
C GLY A 273 5.72 20.07 2.92
N GLN A 274 4.85 21.04 3.19
CA GLN A 274 4.38 21.38 4.54
C GLN A 274 2.93 20.90 4.72
N MET A 275 2.64 20.19 5.81
CA MET A 275 1.28 19.90 6.26
C MET A 275 1.11 20.42 7.69
N LYS A 276 -0.04 21.04 8.00
CA LYS A 276 -0.38 21.39 9.38
C LYS A 276 -0.56 20.09 10.18
N SER A 277 0.12 19.98 11.31
CA SER A 277 -0.10 18.90 12.28
C SER A 277 -1.61 18.75 12.56
N PRO A 278 -2.14 17.52 12.64
CA PRO A 278 -3.53 17.27 13.06
C PRO A 278 -3.90 17.92 14.40
N ASN A 279 -2.89 18.28 15.21
CA ASN A 279 -3.04 18.89 16.52
C ASN A 279 -2.83 20.42 16.51
N GLY A 280 -2.62 21.05 15.36
CA GLY A 280 -2.42 22.51 15.23
C GLY A 280 -1.11 23.04 15.82
N THR A 281 -0.31 22.22 16.49
CA THR A 281 0.95 22.60 17.16
C THR A 281 2.15 22.03 16.42
N GLY A 282 2.39 22.50 15.19
CA GLY A 282 3.63 22.23 14.45
C GLY A 282 3.45 21.89 12.98
N ILE A 283 4.52 22.07 12.20
CA ILE A 283 4.66 21.61 10.82
C ILE A 283 5.55 20.37 10.86
N GLU A 284 4.99 19.18 10.64
CA GLU A 284 5.81 17.99 10.43
C GLU A 284 6.28 17.96 8.96
N GLN A 285 7.61 17.87 8.78
CA GLN A 285 8.23 17.77 7.46
C GLN A 285 8.38 16.30 7.07
N PHE A 286 7.44 15.76 6.28
CA PHE A 286 7.64 14.46 5.63
C PHE A 286 8.33 14.66 4.28
N GLN A 287 9.47 14.02 4.09
CA GLN A 287 10.21 14.04 2.82
C GLN A 287 9.80 12.85 1.96
N TYR A 288 8.90 13.08 1.01
CA TYR A 288 8.66 12.11 -0.05
C TYR A 288 9.48 12.48 -1.28
N SER A 289 10.33 11.57 -1.77
CA SER A 289 10.91 11.72 -3.10
C SER A 289 9.81 11.49 -4.14
N GLY A 290 9.43 12.53 -4.88
CA GLY A 290 8.39 12.43 -5.92
C GLY A 290 8.73 11.39 -7.00
N LYS A 291 10.02 11.21 -7.29
CA LYS A 291 10.52 10.16 -8.19
C LYS A 291 10.36 8.77 -7.60
N ALA A 292 10.65 8.59 -6.31
CA ALA A 292 10.42 7.32 -5.62
C ALA A 292 8.92 7.01 -5.52
N LEU A 293 8.09 8.00 -5.20
CA LEU A 293 6.63 7.87 -5.22
C LEU A 293 6.12 7.48 -6.61
N PHE A 294 6.65 8.07 -7.68
CA PHE A 294 6.23 7.72 -9.05
C PHE A 294 6.47 6.23 -9.36
N ARG A 295 7.58 5.67 -8.88
CA ARG A 295 7.89 4.24 -9.03
C ARG A 295 7.07 3.38 -8.07
N GLY A 296 7.00 3.76 -6.80
CA GLY A 296 6.35 3.00 -5.73
C GLY A 296 4.82 2.98 -5.83
N ALA A 297 4.21 4.06 -6.31
CA ALA A 297 2.79 4.11 -6.66
C ALA A 297 2.50 3.40 -8.01
N GLY A 298 3.54 2.89 -8.68
CA GLY A 298 3.46 2.13 -9.92
C GLY A 298 3.06 2.95 -11.15
N CYS A 299 3.22 4.28 -11.11
CA CYS A 299 2.94 5.14 -12.26
C CYS A 299 3.73 4.70 -13.50
N SER A 300 4.95 4.17 -13.32
CA SER A 300 5.79 3.64 -14.39
C SER A 300 5.24 2.39 -15.08
N LEU A 301 4.26 1.68 -14.49
CA LEU A 301 3.58 0.56 -15.16
C LEU A 301 2.71 1.05 -16.32
N CYS A 302 2.17 2.26 -16.20
CA CYS A 302 1.29 2.83 -17.21
C CYS A 302 1.96 3.94 -18.02
N HIS A 303 2.84 4.73 -17.42
CA HIS A 303 3.41 5.92 -18.01
C HIS A 303 4.89 5.77 -18.33
N LEU A 304 5.26 6.24 -19.51
CA LEU A 304 6.62 6.31 -19.98
C LEU A 304 7.25 7.67 -19.68
N ILE A 305 8.49 7.65 -19.19
CA ILE A 305 9.37 8.82 -19.07
C ILE A 305 10.65 8.48 -19.84
N GLU A 306 11.01 9.36 -20.76
CA GLU A 306 12.07 9.16 -21.76
C GLU A 306 11.82 7.91 -22.61
N ILE A 307 12.44 6.79 -22.24
CA ILE A 307 12.32 5.48 -22.90
C ILE A 307 11.96 4.36 -21.90
N LYS A 308 11.58 4.73 -20.67
CA LYS A 308 11.33 3.78 -19.57
C LYS A 308 9.91 3.91 -19.05
N GLY A 309 9.23 2.78 -18.93
CA GLY A 309 7.87 2.67 -18.38
C GLY A 309 6.92 1.95 -19.32
N GLY A 310 5.62 2.08 -19.05
CA GLY A 310 4.56 1.47 -19.86
C GLY A 310 3.92 2.42 -20.86
N GLU A 311 3.17 1.83 -21.79
CA GLU A 311 2.44 2.53 -22.86
C GLU A 311 0.91 2.46 -22.68
N VAL A 312 0.46 2.20 -21.45
CA VAL A 312 -0.97 2.18 -21.12
C VAL A 312 -1.54 3.61 -21.08
N GLY A 313 -0.79 4.52 -20.47
CA GLY A 313 -1.06 5.95 -20.41
C GLY A 313 -0.10 6.75 -21.30
N PRO A 314 -0.33 8.06 -21.49
CA PRO A 314 0.53 8.90 -22.30
C PRO A 314 1.93 9.05 -21.68
N ALA A 315 2.92 9.28 -22.55
CA ALA A 315 4.28 9.62 -22.15
C ALA A 315 4.32 10.95 -21.38
N LEU A 316 5.05 10.98 -20.27
CA LEU A 316 5.12 12.10 -19.34
C LEU A 316 6.45 12.86 -19.40
N THR A 317 7.37 12.49 -20.29
CA THR A 317 8.72 13.09 -20.44
C THR A 317 8.71 14.62 -20.47
N TYR A 318 7.68 15.21 -21.08
CA TYR A 318 7.53 16.65 -21.27
C TYR A 318 6.23 17.19 -20.67
N ILE A 319 5.72 16.52 -19.62
CA ILE A 319 4.41 16.85 -19.05
C ILE A 319 4.37 18.27 -18.49
N ALA A 320 5.48 18.79 -17.98
CA ALA A 320 5.57 20.14 -17.44
C ALA A 320 5.34 21.24 -18.49
N ARG A 321 5.57 20.95 -19.79
CA ARG A 321 5.24 21.87 -20.89
C ARG A 321 3.77 21.81 -21.29
N LYS A 322 3.06 20.75 -20.91
CA LYS A 322 1.71 20.43 -21.39
C LYS A 322 0.61 20.69 -20.35
N ARG A 323 0.95 20.72 -19.06
CA ARG A 323 -0.01 20.83 -17.96
C ARG A 323 0.54 21.74 -16.87
N LYS A 324 -0.35 22.52 -16.25
CA LYS A 324 0.01 23.30 -15.07
C LYS A 324 0.06 22.40 -13.83
N PRO A 325 0.80 22.77 -12.78
CA PRO A 325 0.86 22.00 -11.54
C PRO A 325 -0.52 21.75 -10.93
N GLU A 326 -1.43 22.74 -10.99
CA GLU A 326 -2.79 22.65 -10.44
C GLU A 326 -3.63 21.62 -11.21
N ASP A 327 -3.51 21.59 -12.55
CA ASP A 327 -4.20 20.61 -13.38
C ASP A 327 -3.73 19.17 -13.08
N LEU A 328 -2.44 19.00 -12.75
CA LEU A 328 -1.88 17.71 -12.36
C LEU A 328 -2.35 17.29 -10.97
N GLU A 329 -2.46 18.24 -10.04
CA GLU A 329 -2.98 18.01 -8.70
C GLU A 329 -4.44 17.54 -8.76
N ASP A 330 -5.30 18.25 -9.48
CA ASP A 330 -6.70 17.89 -9.65
C ASP A 330 -6.86 16.54 -10.33
N LEU A 331 -6.04 16.26 -11.36
CA LEU A 331 -6.04 14.97 -12.04
C LEU A 331 -5.64 13.81 -11.12
N LEU A 332 -4.63 14.00 -10.26
CA LEU A 332 -4.18 12.97 -9.34
C LEU A 332 -5.18 12.73 -8.19
N LYS A 333 -5.95 13.75 -7.82
CA LYS A 333 -7.01 13.66 -6.81
C LYS A 333 -8.26 12.98 -7.35
N ASP A 334 -8.68 13.31 -8.57
CA ASP A 334 -9.89 12.78 -9.19
C ASP A 334 -9.77 12.72 -10.74
N PRO A 335 -9.17 11.65 -11.28
CA PRO A 335 -9.05 11.45 -12.71
C PRO A 335 -10.38 11.06 -13.36
N ASP A 336 -11.44 10.70 -12.61
CA ASP A 336 -12.77 10.44 -13.19
C ASP A 336 -13.40 11.76 -13.61
N LYS A 337 -13.34 12.73 -12.72
CA LYS A 337 -13.82 14.10 -12.98
C LYS A 337 -13.03 14.79 -14.09
N ILE A 338 -11.70 14.65 -14.09
CA ILE A 338 -10.82 15.37 -15.03
C ILE A 338 -10.69 14.66 -16.38
N LEU A 339 -10.71 13.32 -16.41
CA LEU A 339 -10.61 12.51 -17.64
C LEU A 339 -11.81 11.56 -17.75
N PRO A 340 -13.03 12.07 -18.00
CA PRO A 340 -14.20 11.22 -18.15
C PRO A 340 -13.99 10.22 -19.30
N GLY A 341 -14.20 8.94 -19.00
CA GLY A 341 -13.94 7.83 -19.94
C GLY A 341 -12.46 7.45 -20.12
N GLY A 342 -11.52 8.17 -19.51
CA GLY A 342 -10.11 7.78 -19.47
C GLY A 342 -9.89 6.49 -18.68
N LYS A 343 -8.75 5.83 -18.87
CA LYS A 343 -8.37 4.61 -18.12
C LYS A 343 -7.33 4.84 -17.01
N MET A 344 -7.11 6.10 -16.61
CA MET A 344 -6.18 6.41 -15.52
C MET A 344 -6.74 5.87 -14.20
N ALA A 345 -5.99 5.01 -13.52
CA ALA A 345 -6.42 4.45 -12.25
C ALA A 345 -6.49 5.54 -11.16
N GLN A 346 -7.49 5.45 -10.29
CA GLN A 346 -7.56 6.29 -9.09
C GLN A 346 -6.48 5.84 -8.09
N LEU A 347 -5.46 6.69 -7.91
CA LEU A 347 -4.31 6.39 -7.04
C LEU A 347 -4.53 6.77 -5.58
N TYR A 348 -5.69 7.37 -5.23
CA TYR A 348 -6.14 7.71 -3.86
C TYR A 348 -4.99 8.12 -2.91
N LEU A 349 -4.17 9.07 -3.37
CA LEU A 349 -2.99 9.56 -2.67
C LEU A 349 -3.38 10.62 -1.63
N ASN A 350 -2.60 10.77 -0.57
CA ASN A 350 -2.79 11.86 0.38
C ASN A 350 -2.21 13.18 -0.16
N GLU A 351 -2.60 14.30 0.45
CA GLU A 351 -2.19 15.65 0.04
C GLU A 351 -0.65 15.81 -0.10
N PRO A 352 0.18 15.43 0.89
CA PRO A 352 1.64 15.46 0.73
C PRO A 352 2.18 14.64 -0.44
N GLN A 353 1.64 13.44 -0.67
CA GLN A 353 2.07 12.56 -1.75
C GLN A 353 1.73 13.15 -3.14
N VAL A 354 0.52 13.72 -3.27
CA VAL A 354 0.11 14.40 -4.51
C VAL A 354 1.08 15.55 -4.80
N LYS A 355 1.36 16.41 -3.82
CA LYS A 355 2.27 17.54 -3.99
C LYS A 355 3.69 17.11 -4.37
N ALA A 356 4.22 16.07 -3.73
CA ALA A 356 5.54 15.53 -4.05
C ALA A 356 5.60 14.97 -5.48
N LEU A 357 4.55 14.27 -5.94
CA LEU A 357 4.46 13.80 -7.33
C LEU A 357 4.36 14.94 -8.32
N VAL A 358 3.45 15.91 -8.09
CA VAL A 358 3.31 17.08 -8.96
C VAL A 358 4.65 17.78 -9.09
N SER A 359 5.36 17.98 -7.98
CA SER A 359 6.64 18.64 -8.04
C SER A 359 7.74 17.85 -8.76
N TYR A 360 7.68 16.53 -8.76
CA TYR A 360 8.56 15.73 -9.62
C TYR A 360 8.15 15.85 -11.09
N LEU A 361 6.86 15.75 -11.41
CA LEU A 361 6.34 15.86 -12.77
C LEU A 361 6.66 17.23 -13.41
N THR A 362 6.70 18.31 -12.63
CA THR A 362 7.06 19.65 -13.13
C THR A 362 8.55 19.80 -13.47
N THR A 363 9.41 18.87 -13.03
CA THR A 363 10.81 18.78 -13.47
C THR A 363 10.95 18.15 -14.85
N LEU A 364 9.94 17.42 -15.35
CA LEU A 364 9.94 16.71 -16.62
C LEU A 364 9.58 17.67 -17.76
N ARG A 365 10.58 18.44 -18.21
CA ARG A 365 10.42 19.53 -19.17
C ARG A 365 10.72 19.16 -20.59
#